data_AF-A0A7X4C0I5-F1
#
_entry.id   AF-A0A7X4C0I5-F1
#
_cell.length_a   1.000
_cell.length_b   1.000
_cell.length_c   1.000
_cell.angle_alpha   90.00
_cell.angle_beta   90.00
_cell.angle_gamma   90.00
#
_symmetry.space_group_name_H-M   'P 1'
#
loop_
_entity.id
_entity.type
_entity.pdbx_description
1 polymer ?
#
loop_
_entity_poly.entity_id
_entity_poly.type
_entity_poly.pdbx_seq_one_letter_code
_entity_poly.pdbx_strand_id
1 'polypeptide(L)'
;MTGLPVSAAQASAGLSASRRSRRNHMSTGPPRRSSRFAKASDSLRPCRQMHETPVPRSQYPAPPGMSSTPPAQYCAGRLRSPPACHSTGPLPMPRNCRSLAFAVALLALIPAILTPASADPLSITLVHVNDWDRMEGVDGRGGAAKIAAVVSEERARAEKAGGLAIVTFGGDMISPSLLSGLDRGEHMIELANAIGFDIAVLGNHEFDFGPEVLKERLEQSQTVWLAGNVRYRGEPGFPGAGTVKIVEHGGYRIGFLGLVTPETAKISSPGKDVTFTPFVETGAALAAELREAGADLVVALTHNDLAHDLELLRVSGGIDAVLGGHD
;
A
#
# COMPACT_ATOMS: atom_id res chain seq x y z
N MET A 1 8.64 -30.49 59.18
CA MET A 1 9.34 -29.32 59.72
C MET A 1 10.56 -29.05 58.86
N THR A 2 10.71 -27.80 58.42
CA THR A 2 11.96 -27.10 58.03
C THR A 2 12.77 -27.72 56.88
N GLY A 3 12.99 -27.09 55.73
CA GLY A 3 13.22 -25.67 55.50
C GLY A 3 14.59 -25.51 54.84
N LEU A 4 14.64 -24.78 53.73
CA LEU A 4 15.80 -24.44 52.88
C LEU A 4 16.93 -23.74 53.69
N PRO A 5 18.08 -23.39 53.05
CA PRO A 5 18.08 -22.10 52.35
C PRO A 5 18.86 -22.05 51.03
N VAL A 6 18.47 -21.01 50.31
CA VAL A 6 18.97 -20.41 49.07
C VAL A 6 20.33 -19.72 49.32
N SER A 7 21.17 -19.63 48.28
CA SER A 7 22.22 -18.62 48.18
C SER A 7 22.13 -17.92 46.83
N ALA A 8 21.97 -16.60 46.89
CA ALA A 8 22.13 -15.66 45.80
C ALA A 8 23.24 -14.69 46.20
N ALA A 9 24.17 -14.35 45.30
CA ALA A 9 24.85 -13.05 45.27
C ALA A 9 25.68 -12.87 44.00
N GLN A 10 25.52 -11.68 43.44
CA GLN A 10 26.22 -11.06 42.32
C GLN A 10 27.62 -10.54 42.72
N ALA A 11 28.52 -10.37 41.74
CA ALA A 11 29.56 -9.32 41.64
C ALA A 11 30.34 -9.54 40.31
N SER A 12 30.19 -8.71 39.28
CA SER A 12 30.78 -7.39 39.01
C SER A 12 32.25 -7.39 38.52
N ALA A 13 32.41 -6.84 37.32
CA ALA A 13 33.50 -6.02 36.75
C ALA A 13 34.96 -6.54 36.69
N GLY A 14 35.54 -6.44 35.49
CA GLY A 14 36.99 -6.44 35.27
C GLY A 14 37.38 -6.18 33.81
N LEU A 15 37.64 -4.91 33.47
CA LEU A 15 38.31 -4.49 32.24
C LEU A 15 39.78 -4.97 32.20
N SER A 16 40.28 -5.33 31.02
CA SER A 16 41.66 -5.01 30.60
C SER A 16 41.83 -5.18 29.09
N ALA A 17 42.71 -4.37 28.53
CA ALA A 17 42.77 -3.95 27.14
C ALA A 17 43.82 -4.69 26.28
N SER A 18 43.74 -4.39 24.98
CA SER A 18 44.86 -4.27 24.03
C SER A 18 45.45 -5.54 23.43
N ARG A 19 45.27 -5.68 22.10
CA ARG A 19 46.41 -5.64 21.16
C ARG A 19 45.97 -5.32 19.73
N ARG A 20 46.49 -4.20 19.21
CA ARG A 20 46.56 -3.86 17.79
C ARG A 20 47.55 -4.79 17.08
N SER A 21 47.22 -5.21 15.87
CA SER A 21 48.20 -5.50 14.82
C SER A 21 47.68 -4.96 13.49
N ARG A 22 48.44 -4.04 12.91
CA ARG A 22 48.30 -3.50 11.55
C ARG A 22 49.25 -4.25 10.62
N ARG A 23 48.81 -4.51 9.38
CA ARG A 23 49.53 -4.33 8.09
C ARG A 23 48.56 -4.80 6.97
N ASN A 24 48.12 -3.91 6.08
CA ASN A 24 48.71 -3.55 4.77
C ASN A 24 48.63 -4.73 3.78
N HIS A 25 48.23 -4.63 2.51
CA HIS A 25 47.76 -3.58 1.61
C HIS A 25 47.32 -4.28 0.29
N MET A 26 46.88 -3.52 -0.72
CA MET A 26 46.45 -3.89 -2.09
C MET A 26 44.93 -4.18 -2.21
N SER A 27 44.10 -3.27 -2.71
CA SER A 27 44.10 -2.56 -4.02
C SER A 27 44.06 -3.51 -5.21
N THR A 28 42.85 -3.73 -5.76
CA THR A 28 42.56 -3.65 -7.20
C THR A 28 41.05 -3.72 -7.41
N GLY A 29 40.46 -2.57 -7.76
CA GLY A 29 39.17 -2.50 -8.47
C GLY A 29 39.38 -2.67 -9.99
N PRO A 30 38.31 -2.60 -10.79
CA PRO A 30 37.86 -3.70 -11.66
C PRO A 30 38.16 -3.47 -13.15
N PRO A 31 37.93 -4.45 -14.05
CA PRO A 31 37.64 -4.14 -15.44
C PRO A 31 36.12 -4.03 -15.67
N ARG A 32 35.70 -2.79 -15.99
CA ARG A 32 34.46 -2.50 -16.68
C ARG A 32 34.43 -3.25 -18.01
N ARG A 33 33.39 -4.05 -18.27
CA ARG A 33 33.00 -4.41 -19.65
C ARG A 33 31.88 -3.50 -20.10
N SER A 34 32.24 -2.55 -20.96
CA SER A 34 31.33 -1.82 -21.81
C SER A 34 30.85 -2.72 -22.94
N SER A 35 29.56 -3.06 -22.99
CA SER A 35 28.89 -3.36 -24.26
C SER A 35 28.00 -2.18 -24.60
N ARG A 36 28.50 -1.39 -25.56
CA ARG A 36 27.69 -0.48 -26.36
C ARG A 36 26.68 -1.33 -27.11
N PHE A 37 25.38 -1.13 -26.88
CA PHE A 37 24.41 -1.37 -27.95
C PHE A 37 23.90 -0.03 -28.43
N ALA A 38 24.07 0.14 -29.74
CA ALA A 38 23.86 1.34 -30.49
C ALA A 38 22.38 1.74 -30.51
N LYS A 39 22.17 3.06 -30.54
CA LYS A 39 20.95 3.68 -31.07
C LYS A 39 20.74 3.17 -32.50
N ALA A 40 19.61 2.51 -32.75
CA ALA A 40 19.03 2.41 -34.08
C ALA A 40 17.85 3.38 -34.11
N SER A 41 18.11 4.59 -34.61
CA SER A 41 17.11 5.55 -35.06
C SER A 41 16.58 5.13 -36.44
N ASP A 42 15.28 5.31 -36.61
CA ASP A 42 14.56 5.56 -37.86
C ASP A 42 14.73 4.58 -39.02
N SER A 43 13.69 3.80 -39.28
CA SER A 43 12.67 4.17 -40.28
C SER A 43 11.80 2.96 -40.61
N LEU A 44 10.47 3.14 -40.57
CA LEU A 44 9.57 2.97 -41.73
C LEU A 44 8.08 2.95 -41.31
N ARG A 45 7.47 4.12 -41.53
CA ARG A 45 6.14 4.40 -42.10
C ARG A 45 4.86 4.16 -41.29
N PRO A 46 3.88 5.07 -41.46
CA PRO A 46 2.74 5.22 -40.55
C PRO A 46 1.63 4.22 -40.87
N CYS A 47 1.07 3.62 -39.82
CA CYS A 47 -0.13 2.82 -39.93
C CYS A 47 -1.33 3.74 -40.20
N ARG A 48 -2.06 3.40 -41.26
CA ARG A 48 -3.27 4.07 -41.76
C ARG A 48 -4.29 4.26 -40.62
N GLN A 49 -4.82 5.48 -40.53
CA GLN A 49 -6.08 5.76 -39.85
C GLN A 49 -7.17 4.84 -40.42
N MET A 50 -7.73 3.99 -39.56
CA MET A 50 -8.98 3.31 -39.85
C MET A 50 -10.11 4.25 -39.44
N HIS A 51 -10.97 4.54 -40.40
CA HIS A 51 -12.18 5.34 -40.22
C HIS A 51 -13.10 4.72 -39.17
N GLU A 52 -13.48 5.50 -38.16
CA GLU A 52 -14.64 5.20 -37.31
C GLU A 52 -15.92 5.43 -38.12
N THR A 53 -16.72 4.37 -38.28
CA THR A 53 -18.11 4.44 -38.76
C THR A 53 -19.04 4.81 -37.61
N PRO A 54 -19.96 5.78 -37.75
CA PRO A 54 -20.87 6.16 -36.68
C PRO A 54 -21.97 5.11 -36.44
N VAL A 55 -22.21 4.79 -35.17
CA VAL A 55 -23.36 3.98 -34.71
C VAL A 55 -24.61 4.88 -34.60
N PRO A 56 -25.79 4.46 -35.08
CA PRO A 56 -27.00 5.29 -35.04
C PRO A 56 -27.69 5.30 -33.66
N ARG A 57 -28.15 6.48 -33.24
CA ARG A 57 -29.02 6.69 -32.06
C ARG A 57 -30.49 6.41 -32.41
N SER A 58 -31.13 5.53 -31.63
CA SER A 58 -32.59 5.33 -31.53
C SER A 58 -33.08 6.00 -30.24
N GLN A 59 -33.80 7.12 -30.29
CA GLN A 59 -35.28 7.28 -30.33
C GLN A 59 -36.05 6.73 -29.12
N TYR A 60 -36.52 7.62 -28.23
CA TYR A 60 -37.90 7.68 -27.69
C TYR A 60 -38.24 9.14 -27.27
N PRO A 61 -39.53 9.55 -27.26
CA PRO A 61 -39.96 10.92 -27.56
C PRO A 61 -40.26 11.83 -26.36
N ALA A 62 -40.21 13.15 -26.62
CA ALA A 62 -40.74 14.21 -25.75
C ALA A 62 -42.18 14.61 -26.15
N PRO A 63 -43.00 15.14 -25.21
CA PRO A 63 -44.39 15.52 -25.49
C PRO A 63 -44.52 16.94 -26.10
N PRO A 64 -45.62 17.25 -26.82
CA PRO A 64 -45.77 18.47 -27.62
C PRO A 64 -46.61 19.57 -26.94
N GLY A 65 -46.42 20.82 -27.37
CA GLY A 65 -47.37 21.92 -27.15
C GLY A 65 -46.82 23.32 -27.43
N MET A 66 -47.03 23.82 -28.65
CA MET A 66 -46.66 25.14 -29.18
C MET A 66 -47.66 26.27 -28.81
N SER A 67 -47.21 27.52 -28.78
CA SER A 67 -47.72 28.64 -29.62
C SER A 67 -46.84 29.90 -29.43
N SER A 68 -46.03 30.27 -30.44
CA SER A 68 -46.24 31.33 -31.46
C SER A 68 -46.11 32.80 -30.99
N THR A 69 -44.99 33.43 -31.36
CA THR A 69 -44.66 34.87 -31.49
C THR A 69 -45.49 35.55 -32.62
N PRO A 70 -45.50 36.90 -32.89
CA PRO A 70 -44.36 37.86 -32.80
C PRO A 70 -44.79 39.34 -32.48
N PRO A 71 -44.10 40.46 -32.90
CA PRO A 71 -43.68 41.51 -31.96
C PRO A 71 -44.11 42.96 -32.30
N ALA A 72 -43.68 43.88 -31.39
CA ALA A 72 -43.40 45.31 -31.57
C ALA A 72 -44.58 46.31 -31.63
N GLN A 73 -44.60 47.27 -30.70
CA GLN A 73 -44.37 48.69 -31.02
C GLN A 73 -44.27 49.59 -29.78
N TYR A 74 -43.38 50.58 -29.92
CA TYR A 74 -43.12 51.72 -29.06
C TYR A 74 -44.38 52.52 -28.67
N CYS A 75 -44.43 52.99 -27.43
CA CYS A 75 -45.05 54.29 -27.10
C CYS A 75 -44.37 54.92 -25.89
N ALA A 76 -43.88 56.14 -26.09
CA ALA A 76 -43.25 56.98 -25.09
C ALA A 76 -44.29 57.59 -24.14
N GLY A 77 -44.03 57.55 -22.83
CA GLY A 77 -44.82 58.21 -21.79
C GLY A 77 -43.92 58.91 -20.79
N ARG A 78 -44.05 60.25 -20.69
CA ARG A 78 -43.29 61.15 -19.82
C ARG A 78 -43.60 60.96 -18.33
N LEU A 79 -42.53 61.06 -17.54
CA LEU A 79 -42.33 61.81 -16.29
C LEU A 79 -43.49 61.86 -15.26
N ARG A 80 -43.20 61.35 -14.06
CA ARG A 80 -43.45 62.05 -12.78
C ARG A 80 -42.49 61.55 -11.71
N SER A 81 -41.68 62.47 -11.18
CA SER A 81 -40.76 62.24 -10.07
C SER A 81 -41.54 62.05 -8.75
N PRO A 82 -41.17 61.11 -7.87
CA PRO A 82 -41.65 61.11 -6.49
C PRO A 82 -40.94 62.21 -5.68
N PRO A 83 -41.60 62.78 -4.65
CA PRO A 83 -41.08 63.90 -3.89
C PRO A 83 -39.90 63.49 -2.99
N ALA A 84 -38.98 64.44 -2.79
CA ALA A 84 -37.80 64.31 -1.95
C ALA A 84 -38.19 64.03 -0.49
N CYS A 85 -37.72 62.91 0.06
CA CYS A 85 -37.68 62.69 1.49
C CYS A 85 -36.60 63.60 2.11
N HIS A 86 -37.04 64.43 3.05
CA HIS A 86 -36.18 65.29 3.86
C HIS A 86 -35.13 64.47 4.62
N SER A 87 -33.88 64.95 4.58
CA SER A 87 -32.76 64.40 5.33
C SER A 87 -32.95 64.73 6.81
N THR A 88 -33.27 63.74 7.63
CA THR A 88 -33.03 63.81 9.07
C THR A 88 -31.55 63.53 9.30
N GLY A 89 -30.87 64.47 9.95
CA GLY A 89 -29.45 64.36 10.29
C GLY A 89 -29.17 63.15 11.19
N PRO A 90 -27.92 62.64 11.20
CA PRO A 90 -27.57 61.47 12.00
C PRO A 90 -27.68 61.81 13.49
N LEU A 91 -28.52 61.05 14.21
CA LEU A 91 -28.56 61.10 15.67
C LEU A 91 -27.21 60.66 16.26
N PRO A 92 -26.77 61.26 17.37
CA PRO A 92 -25.51 60.91 18.00
C PRO A 92 -25.60 59.50 18.60
N MET A 93 -24.80 58.58 18.05
CA MET A 93 -24.66 57.22 18.57
C MET A 93 -23.95 57.24 19.93
N PRO A 94 -24.45 56.51 20.94
CA PRO A 94 -23.79 56.40 22.23
C PRO A 94 -22.41 55.72 22.08
N ARG A 95 -21.42 56.25 22.80
CA ARG A 95 -19.98 55.89 22.77
C ARG A 95 -19.66 54.41 23.06
N ASN A 96 -20.65 53.58 23.40
CA ASN A 96 -20.45 52.18 23.79
C ASN A 96 -20.71 51.16 22.66
N CYS A 97 -21.16 51.58 21.47
CA CYS A 97 -21.42 50.65 20.36
C CYS A 97 -20.19 50.27 19.53
N ARG A 98 -19.06 50.97 19.66
CA ARG A 98 -17.83 50.66 18.91
C ARG A 98 -17.14 49.39 19.40
N SER A 99 -17.23 49.08 20.69
CA SER A 99 -16.60 47.91 21.31
C SER A 99 -17.36 46.62 21.03
N LEU A 100 -18.68 46.69 20.82
CA LEU A 100 -19.53 45.53 20.56
C LEU A 100 -19.50 45.12 19.07
N ALA A 101 -19.35 46.09 18.15
CA ALA A 101 -19.25 45.81 16.72
C ALA A 101 -17.95 45.07 16.32
N PHE A 102 -16.83 45.32 17.02
CA PHE A 102 -15.57 44.60 16.81
C PHE A 102 -15.60 43.17 17.35
N ALA A 103 -16.28 42.92 18.48
CA ALA A 103 -16.41 41.58 19.05
C ALA A 103 -17.28 40.64 18.19
N VAL A 104 -18.35 41.18 17.58
CA VAL A 104 -19.21 40.40 16.67
C VAL A 104 -18.53 40.12 15.33
N ALA A 105 -17.72 41.05 14.82
CA ALA A 105 -16.93 40.83 13.60
C ALA A 105 -15.81 39.79 13.79
N LEU A 106 -15.21 39.72 14.99
CA LEU A 106 -14.21 38.70 15.31
C LEU A 106 -14.85 37.31 15.54
N LEU A 107 -16.06 37.26 16.12
CA LEU A 107 -16.79 36.01 16.35
C LEU A 107 -17.40 35.43 15.05
N ALA A 108 -17.73 36.28 14.07
CA ALA A 108 -18.20 35.88 12.75
C ALA A 108 -17.08 35.40 11.81
N LEU A 109 -15.81 35.59 12.16
CA LEU A 109 -14.66 35.10 11.39
C LEU A 109 -14.20 33.68 11.80
N ILE A 110 -14.70 33.18 12.93
CA ILE A 110 -14.32 31.86 13.48
C ILE A 110 -15.01 30.66 12.77
N PRO A 111 -16.24 30.75 12.22
CA PRO A 111 -16.85 29.59 11.55
C PRO A 111 -16.20 29.21 10.21
N ALA A 112 -15.41 30.10 9.60
CA ALA A 112 -14.82 29.86 8.27
C ALA A 112 -13.56 28.98 8.29
N ILE A 113 -13.03 28.63 9.46
CA ILE A 113 -11.79 27.82 9.61
C ILE A 113 -12.13 26.33 9.91
N LEU A 114 -13.41 26.01 10.09
CA LEU A 114 -13.88 24.67 10.48
C LEU A 114 -14.66 23.96 9.38
N THR A 115 -14.47 24.33 8.11
CA THR A 115 -14.84 23.40 7.03
C THR A 115 -13.90 22.22 7.13
N PRO A 116 -14.37 20.99 7.45
CA PRO A 116 -13.51 19.82 7.30
C PRO A 116 -13.01 19.85 5.85
N ALA A 117 -11.70 19.79 5.67
CA ALA A 117 -11.15 19.58 4.35
C ALA A 117 -11.80 18.28 3.85
N SER A 118 -12.68 18.41 2.86
CA SER A 118 -13.18 17.26 2.13
C SER A 118 -11.96 16.70 1.41
N ALA A 119 -11.26 15.75 2.04
CA ALA A 119 -10.23 15.00 1.36
C ALA A 119 -10.91 14.31 0.18
N ASP A 120 -10.40 14.54 -1.02
CA ASP A 120 -10.88 13.80 -2.18
C ASP A 120 -10.73 12.29 -1.88
N PRO A 121 -11.74 11.46 -2.20
CA PRO A 121 -11.68 10.03 -1.89
C PRO A 121 -10.41 9.42 -2.50
N LEU A 122 -9.51 8.90 -1.66
CA LEU A 122 -8.31 8.23 -2.14
C LEU A 122 -8.70 6.88 -2.76
N SER A 123 -8.33 6.67 -4.02
CA SER A 123 -8.43 5.36 -4.66
C SER A 123 -7.13 4.58 -4.47
N ILE A 124 -7.23 3.40 -3.86
CA ILE A 124 -6.13 2.46 -3.69
C ILE A 124 -6.45 1.21 -4.51
N THR A 125 -5.51 0.80 -5.36
CA THR A 125 -5.57 -0.43 -6.15
C THR A 125 -4.58 -1.43 -5.55
N LEU A 126 -5.08 -2.57 -5.08
CA LEU A 126 -4.25 -3.68 -4.62
C LEU A 126 -4.12 -4.68 -5.76
N VAL A 127 -2.91 -4.87 -6.29
CA VAL A 127 -2.62 -5.86 -7.33
C VAL A 127 -1.97 -7.05 -6.66
N HIS A 128 -2.73 -8.12 -6.46
CA HIS A 128 -2.28 -9.28 -5.70
C HIS A 128 -1.92 -10.46 -6.60
N VAL A 129 -0.80 -11.10 -6.30
CA VAL A 129 -0.37 -12.38 -6.88
C VAL A 129 -0.03 -13.32 -5.72
N ASN A 130 -0.33 -14.60 -5.83
CA ASN A 130 0.08 -15.62 -4.87
C ASN A 130 0.54 -16.87 -5.62
N ASP A 131 1.24 -17.76 -4.92
CA ASP A 131 1.55 -19.13 -5.37
C ASP A 131 2.11 -19.19 -6.80
N TRP A 132 2.91 -18.18 -7.13
CA TRP A 132 3.54 -18.02 -8.44
C TRP A 132 5.02 -18.37 -8.33
N ASP A 133 5.34 -19.59 -8.73
CA ASP A 133 6.67 -20.21 -8.61
C ASP A 133 7.36 -20.44 -9.97
N ARG A 134 6.72 -20.08 -11.10
CA ARG A 134 7.21 -20.38 -12.46
C ARG A 134 7.40 -19.16 -13.33
N MET A 135 8.57 -19.03 -13.93
CA MET A 135 8.87 -17.91 -14.83
C MET A 135 8.01 -17.92 -16.11
N GLU A 136 7.71 -19.11 -16.64
CA GLU A 136 6.96 -19.32 -17.87
C GLU A 136 5.44 -19.29 -17.65
N GLY A 137 4.72 -19.01 -18.75
CA GLY A 137 3.28 -19.22 -18.78
C GLY A 137 2.92 -20.64 -19.21
N VAL A 138 1.79 -21.15 -18.70
CA VAL A 138 1.22 -22.45 -19.10
C VAL A 138 0.02 -22.19 -20.00
N ASP A 139 -0.04 -22.83 -21.16
CA ASP A 139 -1.13 -22.71 -22.14
C ASP A 139 -1.52 -21.27 -22.48
N GLY A 140 -0.51 -20.40 -22.59
CA GLY A 140 -0.71 -18.98 -22.87
C GLY A 140 -1.30 -18.18 -21.71
N ARG A 141 -1.30 -18.69 -20.47
CA ARG A 141 -1.69 -17.99 -19.24
C ARG A 141 -0.50 -17.80 -18.31
N GLY A 142 -0.51 -16.73 -17.51
CA GLY A 142 0.55 -16.46 -16.54
C GLY A 142 1.93 -16.19 -17.15
N GLY A 143 2.95 -16.35 -16.30
CA GLY A 143 4.36 -16.06 -16.59
C GLY A 143 4.78 -14.64 -16.23
N ALA A 144 6.06 -14.47 -15.88
CA ALA A 144 6.62 -13.23 -15.35
C ALA A 144 6.32 -12.01 -16.22
N ALA A 145 6.44 -12.16 -17.55
CA ALA A 145 6.24 -11.07 -18.50
C ALA A 145 4.79 -10.54 -18.50
N LYS A 146 3.79 -11.41 -18.31
CA LYS A 146 2.39 -10.97 -18.25
C LYS A 146 2.06 -10.33 -16.92
N ILE A 147 2.60 -10.86 -15.82
CA ILE A 147 2.49 -10.24 -14.50
C ILE A 147 3.09 -8.83 -14.55
N ALA A 148 4.31 -8.68 -15.07
CA ALA A 148 4.96 -7.38 -15.25
C ALA A 148 4.11 -6.40 -16.09
N ALA A 149 3.48 -6.87 -17.17
CA ALA A 149 2.63 -6.04 -18.01
C ALA A 149 1.38 -5.54 -17.25
N VAL A 150 0.69 -6.42 -16.52
CA VAL A 150 -0.48 -6.07 -15.71
C VAL A 150 -0.08 -5.08 -14.60
N VAL A 151 1.00 -5.36 -13.87
CA VAL A 151 1.53 -4.47 -12.85
C VAL A 151 1.84 -3.09 -13.41
N SER A 152 2.51 -3.02 -14.56
CA SER A 152 2.81 -1.75 -15.22
C SER A 152 1.54 -1.00 -15.63
N GLU A 153 0.52 -1.70 -16.13
CA GLU A 153 -0.74 -1.08 -16.54
C GLU A 153 -1.51 -0.52 -15.34
N GLU A 154 -1.65 -1.30 -14.26
CA GLU A 154 -2.39 -0.88 -13.06
C GLU A 154 -1.69 0.27 -12.34
N ARG A 155 -0.35 0.28 -12.29
CA ARG A 155 0.40 1.43 -11.77
C ARG A 155 0.15 2.69 -12.59
N ALA A 156 0.22 2.61 -13.92
CA ALA A 156 -0.04 3.76 -14.79
C ALA A 156 -1.49 4.25 -14.68
N ARG A 157 -2.46 3.34 -14.50
CA ARG A 157 -3.87 3.68 -14.31
C ARG A 157 -4.10 4.40 -12.98
N ALA A 158 -3.53 3.89 -11.89
CA ALA A 158 -3.62 4.52 -10.58
C ALA A 158 -2.97 5.91 -10.58
N GLU A 159 -1.77 6.05 -11.15
CA GLU A 159 -1.08 7.34 -11.27
C GLU A 159 -1.92 8.37 -12.05
N LYS A 160 -2.48 7.98 -13.21
CA LYS A 160 -3.34 8.86 -14.02
C LYS A 160 -4.60 9.30 -13.27
N ALA A 161 -5.11 8.46 -12.37
CA ALA A 161 -6.26 8.77 -11.53
C ALA A 161 -5.90 9.54 -10.25
N GLY A 162 -4.61 9.83 -10.00
CA GLY A 162 -4.14 10.45 -8.76
C GLY A 162 -4.25 9.53 -7.54
N GLY A 163 -4.35 8.22 -7.75
CA GLY A 163 -4.42 7.20 -6.71
C GLY A 163 -3.09 6.47 -6.50
N LEU A 164 -3.15 5.37 -5.76
CA LEU A 164 -2.00 4.52 -5.46
C LEU A 164 -2.26 3.08 -5.89
N ALA A 165 -1.30 2.47 -6.59
CA ALA A 165 -1.26 1.02 -6.80
C ALA A 165 -0.20 0.39 -5.88
N ILE A 166 -0.58 -0.62 -5.11
CA ILE A 166 0.31 -1.43 -4.28
C ILE A 166 0.27 -2.85 -4.80
N VAL A 167 1.42 -3.38 -5.19
CA VAL A 167 1.59 -4.72 -5.74
C VAL A 167 2.02 -5.66 -4.62
N THR A 168 1.20 -6.66 -4.32
CA THR A 168 1.41 -7.55 -3.19
C THR A 168 1.63 -9.00 -3.62
N PHE A 169 2.37 -9.75 -2.80
CA PHE A 169 2.59 -11.18 -3.01
C PHE A 169 2.15 -12.02 -1.81
N GLY A 170 1.34 -13.05 -2.07
CA GLY A 170 0.68 -13.89 -1.08
C GLY A 170 1.46 -15.13 -0.64
N GLY A 171 2.80 -15.13 -0.69
CA GLY A 171 3.66 -16.27 -0.31
C GLY A 171 3.81 -17.35 -1.39
N ASP A 172 4.75 -18.27 -1.14
CA ASP A 172 5.17 -19.36 -2.03
C ASP A 172 5.73 -18.87 -3.37
N MET A 173 6.73 -17.99 -3.28
CA MET A 173 7.47 -17.42 -4.41
C MET A 173 8.77 -18.18 -4.70
N ILE A 174 9.52 -18.52 -3.64
CA ILE A 174 10.90 -19.01 -3.74
C ILE A 174 10.93 -20.48 -4.21
N SER A 175 9.91 -21.25 -3.90
CA SER A 175 9.76 -22.70 -4.09
C SER A 175 8.25 -22.96 -4.30
N PRO A 176 7.77 -24.07 -4.90
CA PRO A 176 8.43 -25.38 -5.12
C PRO A 176 8.84 -25.73 -6.55
N SER A 177 9.03 -24.75 -7.43
CA SER A 177 9.33 -25.05 -8.83
C SER A 177 10.61 -25.87 -9.05
N LEU A 178 10.66 -26.60 -10.17
CA LEU A 178 11.84 -27.39 -10.54
C LEU A 178 13.09 -26.53 -10.68
N LEU A 179 12.95 -25.31 -11.20
CA LEU A 179 14.06 -24.37 -11.33
C LEU A 179 14.54 -23.89 -9.95
N SER A 180 13.62 -23.65 -9.02
CA SER A 180 13.96 -23.35 -7.63
C SER A 180 14.72 -24.48 -6.96
N GLY A 181 14.50 -25.74 -7.36
CA GLY A 181 15.32 -26.86 -6.92
C GLY A 181 16.81 -26.74 -7.32
N LEU A 182 17.13 -26.02 -8.40
CA LEU A 182 18.48 -25.84 -8.93
C LEU A 182 19.20 -24.62 -8.34
N ASP A 183 18.53 -23.47 -8.26
CA ASP A 183 19.14 -22.20 -7.84
C ASP A 183 18.62 -21.69 -6.47
N ARG A 184 17.76 -22.48 -5.83
CA ARG A 184 17.13 -22.15 -4.55
C ARG A 184 16.28 -20.88 -4.61
N GLY A 185 15.62 -20.61 -5.74
CA GLY A 185 14.68 -19.51 -5.93
C GLY A 185 15.33 -18.16 -6.21
N GLU A 186 16.63 -18.12 -6.53
CA GLU A 186 17.34 -16.89 -6.89
C GLU A 186 16.68 -16.20 -8.10
N HIS A 187 16.38 -16.96 -9.16
CA HIS A 187 15.68 -16.44 -10.34
C HIS A 187 14.32 -15.82 -10.01
N MET A 188 13.56 -16.38 -9.05
CA MET A 188 12.26 -15.84 -8.67
C MET A 188 12.40 -14.49 -7.97
N ILE A 189 13.42 -14.33 -7.11
CA ILE A 189 13.73 -13.03 -6.51
C ILE A 189 14.15 -12.01 -7.57
N GLU A 190 14.97 -12.40 -8.55
CA GLU A 190 15.34 -11.52 -9.67
C GLU A 190 14.10 -11.06 -10.47
N LEU A 191 13.18 -11.98 -10.76
CA LEU A 191 11.94 -11.66 -11.46
C LEU A 191 11.01 -10.78 -10.62
N ALA A 192 10.89 -11.04 -9.33
CA ALA A 192 10.08 -10.23 -8.42
C ALA A 192 10.60 -8.79 -8.32
N ASN A 193 11.92 -8.63 -8.26
CA ASN A 193 12.58 -7.32 -8.32
C ASN A 193 12.30 -6.61 -9.66
N ALA A 194 12.36 -7.33 -10.78
CA ALA A 194 12.08 -6.77 -12.10
C ALA A 194 10.60 -6.38 -12.30
N ILE A 195 9.66 -7.15 -11.73
CA ILE A 195 8.22 -6.86 -11.73
C ILE A 195 7.91 -5.66 -10.82
N GLY A 196 8.63 -5.53 -9.70
CA GLY A 196 8.44 -4.46 -8.73
C GLY A 196 7.30 -4.75 -7.76
N PHE A 197 7.36 -5.88 -7.05
CA PHE A 197 6.49 -6.16 -5.90
C PHE A 197 6.84 -5.26 -4.71
N ASP A 198 5.83 -4.65 -4.10
CA ASP A 198 6.00 -3.72 -2.98
C ASP A 198 6.07 -4.45 -1.63
N ILE A 199 5.12 -5.37 -1.39
CA ILE A 199 4.97 -6.06 -0.10
C ILE A 199 4.63 -7.54 -0.34
N ALA A 200 5.33 -8.45 0.33
CA ALA A 200 5.07 -9.88 0.29
C ALA A 200 4.91 -10.44 1.70
N VAL A 201 4.14 -11.52 1.83
CA VAL A 201 4.13 -12.38 3.02
C VAL A 201 4.96 -13.63 2.76
N LEU A 202 5.65 -14.15 3.77
CA LEU A 202 6.26 -15.48 3.68
C LEU A 202 5.15 -16.55 3.60
N GLY A 203 5.32 -17.52 2.73
CA GLY A 203 4.56 -18.77 2.71
C GLY A 203 5.33 -19.93 3.35
N ASN A 204 4.78 -21.13 3.24
CA ASN A 204 5.46 -22.33 3.75
C ASN A 204 6.68 -22.68 2.89
N HIS A 205 6.59 -22.51 1.57
CA HIS A 205 7.64 -22.92 0.63
C HIS A 205 8.87 -22.00 0.67
N GLU A 206 8.76 -20.79 1.23
CA GLU A 206 9.93 -19.97 1.58
C GLU A 206 10.92 -20.69 2.53
N PHE A 207 10.44 -21.66 3.31
CA PHE A 207 11.26 -22.41 4.27
C PHE A 207 11.79 -23.76 3.75
N ASP A 208 11.49 -24.15 2.50
CA ASP A 208 11.83 -25.48 1.97
C ASP A 208 13.34 -25.75 1.94
N PHE A 209 14.10 -24.71 1.64
CA PHE A 209 15.56 -24.77 1.57
C PHE A 209 16.24 -24.37 2.89
N GLY A 210 15.46 -24.18 3.95
CA GLY A 210 15.92 -23.80 5.27
C GLY A 210 16.12 -22.29 5.47
N PRO A 211 16.24 -21.87 6.73
CA PRO A 211 16.27 -20.44 7.08
C PRO A 211 17.52 -19.72 6.57
N GLU A 212 18.65 -20.42 6.39
CA GLU A 212 19.87 -19.83 5.82
C GLU A 212 19.68 -19.34 4.40
N VAL A 213 19.08 -20.17 3.54
CA VAL A 213 18.77 -19.81 2.16
C VAL A 213 17.71 -18.72 2.12
N LEU A 214 16.67 -18.82 2.94
CA LEU A 214 15.64 -17.77 3.01
C LEU A 214 16.26 -16.41 3.34
N LYS A 215 17.14 -16.31 4.34
CA LYS A 215 17.84 -15.06 4.66
C LYS A 215 18.58 -14.49 3.44
N GLU A 216 19.31 -15.32 2.72
CA GLU A 216 20.04 -14.90 1.51
C GLU A 216 19.09 -14.35 0.44
N ARG A 217 17.95 -15.02 0.21
CA ARG A 217 16.93 -14.57 -0.76
C ARG A 217 16.26 -13.27 -0.34
N LEU A 218 15.98 -13.09 0.95
CA LEU A 218 15.45 -11.84 1.49
C LEU A 218 16.47 -10.69 1.40
N GLU A 219 17.76 -10.96 1.55
CA GLU A 219 18.83 -9.96 1.33
C GLU A 219 18.95 -9.53 -0.14
N GLN A 220 18.60 -10.40 -1.08
CA GLN A 220 18.58 -10.11 -2.53
C GLN A 220 17.29 -9.41 -2.98
N SER A 221 16.24 -9.44 -2.16
CA SER A 221 14.94 -8.89 -2.48
C SER A 221 14.85 -7.37 -2.29
N GLN A 222 14.14 -6.70 -3.19
CA GLN A 222 13.75 -5.29 -3.08
C GLN A 222 12.34 -5.10 -2.49
N THR A 223 11.57 -6.19 -2.38
CA THR A 223 10.23 -6.24 -1.79
C THR A 223 10.30 -6.21 -0.25
N VAL A 224 9.32 -5.57 0.40
CA VAL A 224 9.15 -5.64 1.85
C VAL A 224 8.49 -6.96 2.22
N TRP A 225 9.16 -7.81 2.99
CA TRP A 225 8.61 -9.10 3.43
C TRP A 225 8.01 -9.01 4.83
N LEU A 226 6.89 -9.69 5.04
CA LEU A 226 6.14 -9.74 6.29
C LEU A 226 5.94 -11.19 6.78
N ALA A 227 5.99 -11.37 8.09
CA ALA A 227 5.93 -12.67 8.79
C ALA A 227 5.48 -12.47 10.26
N GLY A 228 4.29 -11.91 10.45
CA GLY A 228 3.78 -11.42 11.74
C GLY A 228 3.63 -12.48 12.83
N ASN A 229 3.26 -13.70 12.48
CA ASN A 229 3.17 -14.82 13.41
C ASN A 229 4.41 -15.73 13.41
N VAL A 230 5.48 -15.35 12.72
CA VAL A 230 6.76 -16.06 12.78
C VAL A 230 7.58 -15.51 13.96
N ARG A 231 8.32 -16.39 14.62
CA ARG A 231 9.31 -16.04 15.64
C ARG A 231 10.65 -16.66 15.27
N TYR A 232 11.69 -15.83 15.16
CA TYR A 232 13.07 -16.28 14.98
C TYR A 232 13.82 -16.14 16.30
N ARG A 233 14.22 -17.28 16.88
CA ARG A 233 14.89 -17.37 18.20
C ARG A 233 14.11 -16.68 19.33
N GLY A 234 12.77 -16.72 19.22
CA GLY A 234 11.85 -16.11 20.18
C GLY A 234 11.44 -14.67 19.86
N GLU A 235 12.14 -13.98 18.94
CA GLU A 235 11.84 -12.60 18.57
C GLU A 235 10.76 -12.52 17.47
N PRO A 236 9.87 -11.51 17.47
CA PRO A 236 8.89 -11.27 16.40
C PRO A 236 9.51 -11.11 15.02
N GLY A 237 8.94 -11.80 14.02
CA GLY A 237 9.37 -11.76 12.63
C GLY A 237 10.48 -12.75 12.30
N PHE A 238 11.13 -12.53 11.15
CA PHE A 238 12.26 -13.32 10.65
C PHE A 238 13.36 -12.37 10.14
N PRO A 239 14.66 -12.71 10.19
CA PRO A 239 15.69 -11.82 9.65
C PRO A 239 15.44 -11.49 8.17
N GLY A 240 15.17 -10.23 7.87
CA GLY A 240 14.79 -9.76 6.52
C GLY A 240 13.27 -9.63 6.29
N ALA A 241 12.42 -10.09 7.22
CA ALA A 241 10.97 -9.95 7.18
C ALA A 241 10.40 -9.37 8.48
N GLY A 242 9.69 -8.25 8.36
CA GLY A 242 9.01 -7.59 9.48
C GLY A 242 7.69 -8.26 9.87
N THR A 243 6.95 -7.68 10.79
CA THR A 243 5.60 -8.17 11.16
C THR A 243 4.50 -7.40 10.44
N VAL A 244 4.63 -6.07 10.42
CA VAL A 244 3.68 -5.13 9.84
C VAL A 244 4.38 -4.04 9.02
N LYS A 245 3.62 -3.36 8.15
CA LYS A 245 4.08 -2.22 7.35
C LYS A 245 2.96 -1.19 7.21
N ILE A 246 3.24 0.08 7.50
CA ILE A 246 2.34 1.19 7.15
C ILE A 246 2.88 1.89 5.90
N VAL A 247 1.98 2.14 4.94
CA VAL A 247 2.21 2.97 3.76
C VAL A 247 1.35 4.22 3.88
N GLU A 248 1.98 5.40 3.80
CA GLU A 248 1.27 6.68 3.83
C GLU A 248 1.11 7.22 2.41
N HIS A 249 -0.11 7.62 2.04
CA HIS A 249 -0.39 8.24 0.74
C HIS A 249 -1.63 9.12 0.81
N GLY A 250 -1.59 10.32 0.23
CA GLY A 250 -2.74 11.23 0.22
C GLY A 250 -3.27 11.61 1.62
N GLY A 251 -2.43 11.54 2.66
CA GLY A 251 -2.84 11.76 4.05
C GLY A 251 -3.49 10.55 4.74
N TYR A 252 -3.66 9.43 4.03
CA TYR A 252 -4.16 8.17 4.58
C TYR A 252 -3.03 7.22 4.95
N ARG A 253 -3.28 6.37 5.94
CA ARG A 253 -2.38 5.32 6.43
C ARG A 253 -2.95 3.94 6.12
N ILE A 254 -2.19 3.15 5.35
CA ILE A 254 -2.57 1.81 4.93
C ILE A 254 -1.65 0.83 5.65
N GLY A 255 -2.21 0.11 6.62
CA GLY A 255 -1.53 -0.92 7.38
C GLY A 255 -1.58 -2.27 6.69
N PHE A 256 -0.45 -2.96 6.66
CA PHE A 256 -0.30 -4.33 6.18
C PHE A 256 0.23 -5.19 7.32
N LEU A 257 -0.34 -6.37 7.52
CA LEU A 257 0.19 -7.41 8.40
C LEU A 257 0.41 -8.69 7.58
N GLY A 258 1.44 -9.46 7.91
CA GLY A 258 1.72 -10.74 7.26
C GLY A 258 1.42 -11.92 8.18
N LEU A 259 0.78 -12.99 7.70
CA LEU A 259 0.56 -14.21 8.47
C LEU A 259 0.84 -15.46 7.64
N VAL A 260 1.56 -16.40 8.23
CA VAL A 260 2.02 -17.65 7.62
C VAL A 260 1.30 -18.82 8.29
N THR A 261 0.89 -19.85 7.54
CA THR A 261 0.30 -21.05 8.12
C THR A 261 1.23 -21.69 9.17
N PRO A 262 0.79 -21.92 10.42
CA PRO A 262 1.60 -22.61 11.43
C PRO A 262 1.96 -24.05 11.04
N GLU A 263 1.23 -24.64 10.09
CA GLU A 263 1.53 -25.98 9.55
C GLU A 263 2.89 -26.04 8.85
N THR A 264 3.48 -24.89 8.48
CA THR A 264 4.87 -24.77 7.98
C THR A 264 5.87 -25.54 8.83
N ALA A 265 5.67 -25.61 10.16
CA ALA A 265 6.50 -26.39 11.08
C ALA A 265 6.55 -27.90 10.77
N LYS A 266 5.54 -28.42 10.07
CA LYS A 266 5.39 -29.84 9.71
C LYS A 266 5.57 -30.08 8.20
N ILE A 267 5.18 -29.13 7.36
CA ILE A 267 5.12 -29.29 5.90
C ILE A 267 6.33 -28.71 5.15
N SER A 268 7.23 -28.00 5.85
CA SER A 268 8.46 -27.45 5.26
C SER A 268 9.67 -27.68 6.19
N SER A 269 10.76 -26.92 5.99
CA SER A 269 12.04 -27.07 6.71
C SER A 269 12.48 -25.82 7.49
N PRO A 270 11.63 -25.21 8.34
CA PRO A 270 11.96 -23.95 9.01
C PRO A 270 13.07 -24.07 10.08
N GLY A 271 13.35 -25.30 10.55
CA GLY A 271 14.34 -25.57 11.59
C GLY A 271 13.86 -25.20 13.00
N LYS A 272 14.69 -25.50 14.00
CA LYS A 272 14.32 -25.34 15.42
C LYS A 272 14.29 -23.89 15.94
N ASP A 273 14.95 -22.98 15.22
CA ASP A 273 15.06 -21.58 15.60
C ASP A 273 13.84 -20.77 15.14
N VAL A 274 12.97 -21.36 14.32
CA VAL A 274 11.77 -20.72 13.78
C VAL A 274 10.54 -21.38 14.39
N THR A 275 9.66 -20.58 14.99
CA THR A 275 8.37 -21.04 15.51
C THR A 275 7.23 -20.15 15.03
N PHE A 276 5.99 -20.64 15.15
CA PHE A 276 4.80 -19.98 14.64
C PHE A 276 3.80 -19.78 15.77
N THR A 277 3.35 -18.55 15.99
CA THR A 277 2.27 -18.24 16.94
C THR A 277 0.90 -18.50 16.29
N PRO A 278 -0.17 -18.67 17.10
CA PRO A 278 -1.51 -18.92 16.58
C PRO A 278 -1.94 -17.87 15.55
N PHE A 279 -2.42 -18.32 14.39
CA PHE A 279 -2.64 -17.49 13.20
C PHE A 279 -3.68 -16.40 13.45
N VAL A 280 -4.86 -16.80 13.91
CA VAL A 280 -6.03 -15.93 14.08
C VAL A 280 -5.81 -14.91 15.20
N GLU A 281 -5.34 -15.36 16.37
CA GLU A 281 -5.09 -14.52 17.53
C GLU A 281 -3.98 -13.51 17.26
N THR A 282 -2.91 -13.92 16.58
CA THR A 282 -1.83 -13.01 16.20
C THR A 282 -2.33 -11.98 15.18
N GLY A 283 -3.10 -12.41 14.18
CA GLY A 283 -3.68 -11.51 13.19
C GLY A 283 -4.59 -10.44 13.80
N ALA A 284 -5.47 -10.84 14.72
CA ALA A 284 -6.34 -9.92 15.45
C ALA A 284 -5.52 -8.89 16.28
N ALA A 285 -4.47 -9.34 16.96
CA ALA A 285 -3.61 -8.46 17.75
C ALA A 285 -2.85 -7.45 16.87
N LEU A 286 -2.27 -7.89 15.75
CA LEU A 286 -1.56 -7.00 14.81
C LEU A 286 -2.51 -6.02 14.12
N ALA A 287 -3.75 -6.43 13.84
CA ALA A 287 -4.76 -5.53 13.32
C ALA A 287 -5.11 -4.43 14.32
N ALA A 288 -5.28 -4.78 15.60
CA ALA A 288 -5.50 -3.80 16.66
C ALA A 288 -4.31 -2.83 16.79
N GLU A 289 -3.06 -3.33 16.76
CA GLU A 289 -1.85 -2.51 16.77
C GLU A 289 -1.83 -1.50 15.60
N LEU A 290 -2.16 -1.93 14.38
CA LEU A 290 -2.22 -1.06 13.21
C LEU A 290 -3.31 0.02 13.35
N ARG A 291 -4.48 -0.33 13.90
CA ARG A 291 -5.55 0.64 14.17
C ARG A 291 -5.13 1.65 15.24
N GLU A 292 -4.50 1.21 16.31
CA GLU A 292 -3.96 2.09 17.36
C GLU A 292 -2.87 3.04 16.81
N ALA A 293 -2.08 2.57 15.84
CA ALA A 293 -1.12 3.39 15.10
C ALA A 293 -1.76 4.37 14.09
N GLY A 294 -3.09 4.35 13.96
CA GLY A 294 -3.87 5.26 13.12
C GLY A 294 -4.00 4.80 11.68
N ALA A 295 -3.95 3.50 11.39
CA ALA A 295 -4.25 2.98 10.05
C ALA A 295 -5.73 3.16 9.70
N ASP A 296 -6.00 3.85 8.59
CA ASP A 296 -7.35 4.04 8.03
C ASP A 296 -7.85 2.77 7.32
N LEU A 297 -6.92 2.03 6.71
CA LEU A 297 -7.17 0.74 6.06
C LEU A 297 -6.17 -0.30 6.62
N VAL A 298 -6.64 -1.49 6.97
CA VAL A 298 -5.82 -2.63 7.40
C VAL A 298 -6.04 -3.81 6.47
N VAL A 299 -4.97 -4.22 5.80
CA VAL A 299 -4.94 -5.35 4.87
C VAL A 299 -4.08 -6.47 5.46
N ALA A 300 -4.64 -7.67 5.57
CA ALA A 300 -3.87 -8.86 5.93
C ALA A 300 -3.38 -9.55 4.66
N LEU A 301 -2.07 -9.71 4.55
CA LEU A 301 -1.45 -10.62 3.58
C LEU A 301 -1.28 -11.96 4.28
N THR A 302 -1.93 -12.99 3.78
CA THR A 302 -1.97 -14.30 4.44
C THR A 302 -1.46 -15.38 3.50
N HIS A 303 -0.87 -16.42 4.09
CA HIS A 303 -0.52 -17.64 3.39
C HIS A 303 -1.04 -18.82 4.21
N ASN A 304 -2.34 -19.05 4.11
CA ASN A 304 -3.09 -20.08 4.80
C ASN A 304 -4.39 -20.36 4.04
N ASP A 305 -5.10 -21.42 4.40
CA ASP A 305 -6.33 -21.76 3.70
C ASP A 305 -7.44 -20.70 3.85
N LEU A 306 -8.35 -20.67 2.88
CA LEU A 306 -9.48 -19.75 2.86
C LEU A 306 -10.35 -19.84 4.12
N ALA A 307 -10.44 -21.01 4.78
CA ALA A 307 -11.27 -21.17 5.96
C ALA A 307 -10.72 -20.37 7.15
N HIS A 308 -9.41 -20.41 7.38
CA HIS A 308 -8.73 -19.62 8.40
C HIS A 308 -8.72 -18.13 8.07
N ASP A 309 -8.60 -17.75 6.80
CA ASP A 309 -8.71 -16.36 6.37
C ASP A 309 -10.10 -15.77 6.66
N LEU A 310 -11.16 -16.54 6.39
CA LEU A 310 -12.53 -16.16 6.72
C LEU A 310 -12.77 -16.11 8.24
N GLU A 311 -12.15 -17.00 9.01
CA GLU A 311 -12.20 -16.95 10.47
C GLU A 311 -11.53 -15.68 11.00
N LEU A 312 -10.32 -15.36 10.53
CA LEU A 312 -9.58 -14.16 10.88
C LEU A 312 -10.39 -12.88 10.62
N LEU A 313 -11.02 -12.78 9.44
CA LEU A 313 -11.90 -11.64 9.11
C LEU A 313 -13.08 -11.51 10.08
N ARG A 314 -13.67 -12.63 10.50
CA ARG A 314 -14.83 -12.61 11.42
C ARG A 314 -14.47 -12.16 12.84
N VAL A 315 -13.28 -12.52 13.33
CA VAL A 315 -12.93 -12.31 14.74
C VAL A 315 -12.01 -11.12 14.99
N SER A 316 -11.25 -10.67 14.00
CA SER A 316 -10.24 -9.62 14.20
C SER A 316 -10.81 -8.26 14.56
N GLY A 317 -12.01 -7.92 14.04
CA GLY A 317 -12.68 -6.63 14.25
C GLY A 317 -11.94 -5.40 13.69
N GLY A 318 -10.73 -5.57 13.14
CA GLY A 318 -9.85 -4.48 12.70
C GLY A 318 -9.30 -4.63 11.28
N ILE A 319 -9.46 -5.79 10.63
CA ILE A 319 -9.01 -6.06 9.25
C ILE A 319 -10.13 -5.73 8.26
N ASP A 320 -9.83 -4.95 7.22
CA ASP A 320 -10.79 -4.59 6.17
C ASP A 320 -10.75 -5.55 4.97
N ALA A 321 -9.58 -6.12 4.69
CA ALA A 321 -9.39 -7.04 3.58
C ALA A 321 -8.31 -8.09 3.90
N VAL A 322 -8.51 -9.30 3.37
CA VAL A 322 -7.50 -10.36 3.34
C VAL A 322 -7.11 -10.62 1.89
N LEU A 323 -5.82 -10.72 1.63
CA LEU A 323 -5.23 -11.16 0.37
C LEU A 323 -4.41 -12.41 0.67
N GLY A 324 -5.01 -13.57 0.41
CA GLY A 324 -4.47 -14.89 0.77
C GLY A 324 -3.72 -15.61 -0.34
N GLY A 325 -3.12 -16.75 0.00
CA GLY A 325 -2.46 -17.72 -0.87
C GLY A 325 -2.66 -19.14 -0.35
N HIS A 326 -1.71 -20.06 -0.58
CA HIS A 326 -1.64 -21.43 -0.03
C HIS A 326 -2.57 -22.50 -0.66
N ASP A 327 -3.80 -22.13 -1.03
CA ASP A 327 -4.85 -23.04 -1.53
C ASP A 327 -4.61 -23.60 -2.95
#